data_AF-A0A1V5IEZ1-F1
#
_entry.id   AF-A0A1V5IEZ1-F1
#
_cell.length_a   1.000
_cell.length_b   1.000
_cell.length_c   1.000
_cell.angle_alpha   90.00
_cell.angle_beta   90.00
_cell.angle_gamma   90.00
#
_symmetry.space_group_name_H-M   'P 1'
#
loop_
_entity.id
_entity.type
_entity.pdbx_description
1 polymer ?
#
loop_
_entity_poly.entity_id
_entity_poly.type
_entity_poly.pdbx_seq_one_letter_code
_entity_poly.pdbx_strand_id
1 'polypeptide(L)'
;MLEYLFITIRGRMTTAAQYMTAHAKTRASERYNVSLNRDHYWKLVRLIQRGRAQFIQRTSNTRTVWRVDGMVAVYSSRHKRIVTFLPSDCRESRLNDGS
;
A
#
# COMPACT_ATOMS: atom_id res chain seq x y z
N MET A 1 -20.51 -2.64 -1.91
CA MET A 1 -20.35 -3.47 -0.70
C MET A 1 -18.86 -3.51 -0.34
N LEU A 2 -18.42 -2.66 0.58
CA LEU A 2 -17.07 -2.71 1.18
C LEU A 2 -17.26 -2.24 2.63
N GLU A 3 -17.46 -3.20 3.51
CA GLU A 3 -17.61 -2.96 4.94
C GLU A 3 -16.27 -2.47 5.50
N TYR A 4 -16.24 -1.19 5.88
CA TYR A 4 -15.21 -0.66 6.76
C TYR A 4 -15.58 -1.08 8.17
N LEU A 5 -14.99 -2.18 8.66
CA LEU A 5 -15.13 -2.61 10.04
C LEU A 5 -14.50 -1.55 10.96
N PHE A 6 -15.35 -0.71 11.56
CA PHE A 6 -15.00 0.27 12.58
C PHE A 6 -14.68 -0.46 13.88
N ILE A 7 -13.40 -0.57 14.24
CA ILE A 7 -13.01 -0.96 15.61
C ILE A 7 -12.69 0.31 16.38
N THR A 8 -13.71 0.85 17.05
CA THR A 8 -13.63 1.98 17.96
C THR A 8 -13.18 1.48 19.34
N ILE A 9 -11.92 1.70 19.72
CA ILE A 9 -11.47 1.53 21.11
C ILE A 9 -10.68 2.78 21.52
N ARG A 10 -11.31 3.59 22.40
CA ARG A 10 -10.79 4.71 23.21
C ARG A 10 -10.29 5.99 22.50
N GLY A 11 -11.17 7.01 22.44
CA GLY A 11 -10.86 8.36 22.92
C GLY A 11 -9.92 9.28 22.12
N ARG A 12 -9.47 8.93 20.92
CA ARG A 12 -8.77 9.85 20.01
C ARG A 12 -9.40 9.76 18.63
N MET A 13 -9.89 10.86 18.07
CA MET A 13 -10.26 10.93 16.65
C MET A 13 -9.00 10.64 15.83
N THR A 14 -8.87 9.40 15.37
CA THR A 14 -7.80 9.03 14.45
C THR A 14 -8.10 9.68 13.11
N THR A 15 -7.19 10.51 12.63
CA THR A 15 -7.30 11.13 11.31
C THR A 15 -7.40 10.03 10.24
N ALA A 16 -8.10 10.27 9.13
CA ALA A 16 -8.17 9.34 8.00
C ALA A 16 -6.77 8.86 7.54
N ALA A 17 -5.79 9.75 7.71
CA ALA A 17 -4.38 9.49 7.54
C ALA A 17 -3.83 8.33 8.39
N GLN A 18 -4.13 8.32 9.69
CA GLN A 18 -3.70 7.28 10.62
C GLN A 18 -4.38 5.95 10.31
N TYR A 19 -5.68 5.98 9.98
CA TYR A 19 -6.42 4.78 9.57
C TYR A 19 -5.80 4.13 8.32
N MET A 20 -5.49 4.91 7.29
CA MET A 20 -4.84 4.39 6.07
C MET A 20 -3.49 3.73 6.37
N THR A 21 -2.68 4.33 7.24
CA THR A 21 -1.39 3.76 7.62
C THR A 21 -1.57 2.47 8.43
N ALA A 22 -2.51 2.44 9.38
CA ALA A 22 -2.82 1.23 10.15
C ALA A 22 -3.30 0.10 9.22
N HIS A 23 -4.24 0.40 8.33
CA HIS A 23 -4.74 -0.55 7.33
C HIS A 23 -3.61 -1.10 6.45
N ALA A 24 -2.71 -0.25 5.95
CA ALA A 24 -1.58 -0.68 5.15
C ALA A 24 -0.66 -1.64 5.94
N LYS A 25 -0.37 -1.34 7.21
CA LYS A 25 0.46 -2.21 8.05
C LYS A 25 -0.19 -3.57 8.29
N THR A 26 -1.48 -3.60 8.59
CA THR A 26 -2.25 -4.85 8.74
C THR A 26 -2.15 -5.69 7.47
N ARG A 27 -2.34 -5.08 6.29
CA ARG A 27 -2.25 -5.78 5.02
C ARG A 27 -0.86 -6.30 4.68
N ALA A 28 0.19 -5.59 5.07
CA ALA A 28 1.57 -6.09 4.93
C ALA A 28 1.79 -7.33 5.80
N SER A 29 1.27 -7.32 7.03
CA SER A 29 1.36 -8.48 7.93
C SER A 29 0.58 -9.67 7.37
N GLU A 30 -0.65 -9.47 6.89
CA GLU A 30 -1.48 -10.56 6.35
C GLU A 30 -0.89 -11.19 5.07
N ARG A 31 -0.33 -10.37 4.18
CA ARG A 31 0.09 -10.82 2.83
C ARG A 31 1.54 -11.28 2.76
N TYR A 32 2.40 -10.66 3.56
CA TYR A 32 3.84 -10.88 3.50
C TYR A 32 4.41 -11.41 4.82
N ASN A 33 3.58 -11.61 5.86
CA ASN A 33 4.05 -11.93 7.23
C ASN A 33 5.09 -10.92 7.75
N VAL A 34 5.02 -9.66 7.29
CA VAL A 34 5.94 -8.59 7.71
C VAL A 34 5.23 -7.64 8.68
N SER A 35 5.77 -7.53 9.89
CA SER A 35 5.36 -6.49 10.84
C SER A 35 6.07 -5.16 10.55
N LEU A 36 5.33 -4.20 10.00
CA LEU A 36 5.86 -2.88 9.66
C LEU A 36 5.84 -1.91 10.85
N ASN A 37 7.01 -1.69 11.45
CA ASN A 37 7.19 -0.57 12.37
C ASN A 37 7.02 0.78 11.65
N ARG A 38 6.74 1.86 12.39
CA ARG A 38 6.58 3.23 11.87
C ARG A 38 7.77 3.64 10.99
N ASP A 39 8.99 3.40 11.44
CA ASP A 39 10.19 3.80 10.69
C ASP A 39 10.36 3.01 9.39
N HIS A 40 10.11 1.70 9.43
CA HIS A 40 10.13 0.85 8.23
C HIS A 40 9.09 1.29 7.21
N TYR A 41 7.86 1.57 7.64
CA TYR A 41 6.82 2.08 6.75
C TYR A 41 7.26 3.38 6.05
N TRP A 42 7.78 4.36 6.80
CA TRP A 42 8.24 5.61 6.21
C TRP A 42 9.50 5.43 5.35
N LYS A 43 10.36 4.46 5.66
CA LYS A 43 11.48 4.08 4.79
C LYS A 43 10.97 3.62 3.43
N LEU A 44 9.97 2.73 3.37
CA LEU A 44 9.37 2.27 2.11
C LEU A 44 8.75 3.43 1.33
N VAL A 45 8.01 4.32 2.00
CA VAL A 45 7.45 5.54 1.36
C VAL A 45 8.55 6.40 0.74
N ARG A 46 9.66 6.63 1.46
CA ARG A 46 10.79 7.41 0.95
C ARG A 46 11.47 6.72 -0.23
N LEU A 47 11.57 5.39 -0.24
CA LEU A 47 12.13 4.66 -1.39
C LEU A 47 11.30 4.90 -2.65
N ILE A 48 9.97 4.87 -2.54
CA ILE A 48 9.06 5.19 -3.65
C ILE A 48 9.26 6.65 -4.10
N GLN A 49 9.28 7.60 -3.16
CA GLN A 49 9.43 9.03 -3.47
C GLN A 49 10.78 9.39 -4.10
N ARG A 50 11.85 8.67 -3.74
CA ARG A 50 13.20 8.85 -4.29
C ARG A 50 13.43 8.10 -5.60
N GLY A 51 12.41 7.44 -6.16
CA GLY A 51 12.54 6.64 -7.39
C GLY A 51 13.39 5.38 -7.21
N ARG A 52 13.52 4.87 -5.98
CA ARG A 52 14.24 3.64 -5.64
C ARG A 52 13.33 2.41 -5.56
N ALA A 53 12.10 2.53 -6.07
CA ALA A 53 11.12 1.45 -6.18
C ALA A 53 10.83 1.16 -7.66
N GLN A 54 10.47 -0.08 -7.97
CA GLN A 54 10.11 -0.48 -9.33
C GLN A 54 8.65 -0.09 -9.60
N PHE A 55 8.42 0.68 -10.67
CA PHE A 55 7.07 0.95 -11.15
C PHE A 55 6.44 -0.32 -11.72
N ILE A 56 5.19 -0.63 -11.35
CA ILE A 56 4.44 -1.73 -11.96
C ILE A 56 3.36 -1.14 -12.88
N GLN A 57 2.40 -0.42 -12.30
CA GLN A 57 1.29 0.14 -13.07
C GLN A 57 0.66 1.33 -12.37
N ARG A 58 -0.01 2.18 -13.14
CA ARG A 58 -0.83 3.26 -12.61
C ARG A 58 -2.29 2.84 -12.59
N THR A 59 -2.90 2.81 -11.40
CA THR A 59 -4.32 2.44 -11.23
C THR A 59 -5.25 3.63 -11.47
N SER A 60 -4.82 4.83 -11.08
CA SER A 60 -5.60 6.06 -11.29
C SER A 60 -4.69 7.28 -11.33
N ASN A 61 -5.27 8.47 -11.48
CA ASN A 61 -4.49 9.72 -11.52
C ASN A 61 -3.67 9.99 -10.25
N THR A 62 -4.09 9.43 -9.12
CA THR A 62 -3.42 9.66 -7.84
C THR A 62 -2.88 8.38 -7.20
N ARG A 63 -3.11 7.20 -7.81
CA ARG A 63 -2.71 5.91 -7.24
C ARG A 63 -1.86 5.12 -8.20
N THR A 64 -0.75 4.61 -7.70
CA THR A 64 0.24 3.89 -8.48
C THR A 64 0.75 2.70 -7.70
N VAL A 65 0.89 1.58 -8.38
CA VAL A 65 1.40 0.32 -7.83
C VAL A 65 2.90 0.30 -8.05
N TRP A 66 3.63 0.10 -6.97
CA TRP A 66 5.08 0.03 -6.92
C TRP A 66 5.50 -1.28 -6.29
N ARG A 67 6.59 -1.87 -6.76
CA ARG A 67 7.32 -2.90 -6.04
C ARG A 67 8.46 -2.25 -5.27
N VAL A 68 8.42 -2.38 -3.95
CA VAL A 68 9.42 -1.82 -3.02
C VAL A 68 9.80 -2.91 -2.03
N ASP A 69 11.10 -3.18 -1.92
CA ASP A 69 11.64 -4.14 -0.93
C ASP A 69 10.96 -5.53 -1.00
N GLY A 70 10.74 -6.04 -2.22
CA GLY A 70 10.06 -7.33 -2.45
C GLY A 70 8.53 -7.31 -2.30
N MET A 71 7.95 -6.22 -1.80
CA MET A 71 6.51 -6.08 -1.59
C MET A 71 5.85 -5.22 -2.67
N VAL A 72 4.59 -5.53 -3.00
CA VAL A 72 3.78 -4.73 -3.92
C VAL A 72 2.92 -3.76 -3.10
N ALA A 73 3.10 -2.46 -3.32
CA ALA A 73 2.46 -1.40 -2.56
C ALA A 73 1.69 -0.44 -3.47
N VAL A 74 0.49 -0.05 -3.05
CA VAL A 74 -0.28 1.03 -3.69
C VAL A 74 0.06 2.34 -3.01
N TYR A 75 0.76 3.21 -3.73
CA TYR A 75 1.09 4.55 -3.30
C TYR A 75 0.05 5.56 -3.76
N SER A 76 -0.35 6.48 -2.88
CA SER A 76 -1.17 7.63 -3.23
C SER A 76 -0.34 8.91 -3.24
N SER A 77 -0.24 9.57 -4.40
CA SER A 77 0.41 10.88 -4.54
C SER A 77 -0.33 11.98 -3.78
N ARG A 78 -1.67 11.96 -3.81
CA ARG A 78 -2.54 12.91 -3.07
C ARG A 78 -2.26 12.89 -1.57
N HIS A 79 -2.14 11.70 -0.98
CA HIS A 79 -1.95 11.54 0.46
C HIS A 79 -0.48 11.34 0.87
N LYS A 80 0.44 11.31 -0.12
CA LYS A 80 1.89 11.06 0.01
C LYS A 80 2.22 9.83 0.87
N ARG A 81 1.50 8.73 0.69
CA ARG A 81 1.58 7.54 1.56
C ARG A 81 1.19 6.25 0.84
N ILE A 82 1.59 5.12 1.40
CA ILE A 82 1.12 3.79 0.98
C ILE A 82 -0.26 3.53 1.59
N VAL A 83 -1.25 3.22 0.74
CA VAL A 83 -2.64 3.00 1.15
C VAL A 83 -2.91 1.53 1.46
N THR A 84 -2.31 0.61 0.70
CA THR A 84 -2.45 -0.83 0.91
C THR A 84 -1.28 -1.57 0.24
N PHE A 85 -1.02 -2.80 0.68
CA PHE A 85 -0.08 -3.72 0.03
C PHE A 85 -0.86 -4.77 -0.74
N LEU A 86 -0.50 -5.11 -1.96
CA LEU A 86 -1.16 -6.14 -2.77
C LEU A 86 -0.43 -7.48 -2.63
N PRO A 87 -1.03 -8.62 -3.00
CA PRO A 87 -0.31 -9.90 -3.10
C PRO A 87 0.83 -9.80 -4.13
N SER A 88 1.88 -10.60 -3.94
CA SER A 88 3.00 -10.74 -4.88
C SER A 88 2.55 -11.14 -6.29
N ASP A 89 1.46 -11.90 -6.38
CA ASP A 89 0.89 -12.45 -7.62
C ASP A 89 -0.07 -11.49 -8.33
N CYS A 90 -0.10 -10.20 -7.96
CA CYS A 90 -0.67 -9.17 -8.83
C CYS A 90 0.18 -9.05 -10.11
N ARG A 91 0.08 -10.07 -10.98
CA ARG A 91 0.64 -10.12 -12.32
C ARG A 91 0.02 -8.99 -13.13
N GLU A 92 0.85 -8.39 -13.98
CA GLU A 92 0.43 -7.59 -15.13
C GLU A 92 -0.57 -8.41 -15.94
N SER A 93 -1.86 -8.21 -15.71
CA SER A 93 -2.91 -8.84 -16.50
C SER A 93 -3.10 -8.08 -17.80
N ARG A 94 -2.05 -7.98 -18.62
CA ARG A 94 -2.13 -7.68 -20.07
C ARG A 94 -0.91 -8.29 -20.76
N LEU A 95 -1.15 -8.95 -21.90
CA LEU A 95 -0.23 -9.66 -22.80
C LEU A 95 -0.20 -11.19 -22.61
N ASN A 96 -1.32 -11.88 -22.90
CA ASN A 96 -1.34 -13.18 -23.58
C ASN A 96 -2.79 -13.63 -23.93
N ASP A 97 -3.52 -12.80 -24.69
CA ASP A 97 -4.79 -13.20 -25.31
C ASP A 97 -4.71 -13.00 -26.84
N GLY A 98 -3.68 -13.58 -27.48
CA GLY A 98 -3.49 -13.46 -28.91
C GLY A 98 -2.54 -14.50 -29.47
N SER A 99 -3.02 -15.72 -29.65
CA SER A 99 -2.54 -16.70 -30.64
C SER A 99 -3.68 -17.64 -30.99
#